data_AF-A0A1F5S8F5-F1
#
_entry.id   AF-A0A1F5S8F5-F1
#
_cell.length_a   1.000
_cell.length_b   1.000
_cell.length_c   1.000
_cell.angle_alpha   90.00
_cell.angle_beta   90.00
_cell.angle_gamma   90.00
#
_symmetry.space_group_name_H-M   'P 1'
#
loop_
_entity.id
_entity.type
_entity.pdbx_description
1 polymer ?
#
loop_
_entity_poly.entity_id
_entity_poly.type
_entity_poly.pdbx_seq_one_letter_code
_entity_poly.pdbx_strand_id
1 'polypeptide(L)'
;MVRSQFNLTNNQEESNKNSDHISNNEIIRPIWLSVSEAAKLGGVQTKTIRRAIQYNYVKYKIISNRYLIDFPTLITYLHTKTKLKNKFNQFGLGQYVDKWK
;
A
#
# COMPACT_ATOMS: atom_id res chain seq x y z
N MET A 1 28.04 -17.30 32.99
CA MET A 1 28.24 -16.05 32.21
C MET A 1 27.57 -16.24 30.85
N VAL A 2 26.57 -15.43 30.54
CA VAL A 2 25.60 -15.58 29.43
C VAL A 2 26.06 -14.85 28.17
N ARG A 3 25.79 -15.45 26.99
CA ARG A 3 25.42 -14.84 25.68
C ARG A 3 25.22 -16.01 24.69
N SER A 4 24.01 -16.49 24.36
CA SER A 4 22.92 -15.89 23.56
C SER A 4 23.35 -15.36 22.19
N GLN A 5 22.98 -16.11 21.14
CA GLN A 5 22.55 -15.67 19.79
C GLN A 5 22.20 -16.96 19.01
N PHE A 6 20.96 -17.46 19.05
CA PHE A 6 19.88 -17.18 18.08
C PHE A 6 20.34 -17.17 16.61
N ASN A 7 20.29 -18.33 15.96
CA ASN A 7 20.26 -18.44 14.50
C ASN A 7 18.90 -19.05 14.12
N LEU A 8 17.95 -18.20 13.73
CA LEU A 8 16.70 -18.63 13.08
C LEU A 8 17.04 -19.11 11.67
N THR A 9 16.50 -20.27 11.32
CA THR A 9 16.64 -20.92 10.03
C THR A 9 16.01 -20.08 8.92
N ASN A 10 16.86 -19.53 8.04
CA ASN A 10 16.47 -19.05 6.72
C ASN A 10 16.05 -20.25 5.88
N ASN A 11 14.75 -20.37 5.61
CA ASN A 11 14.22 -21.20 4.54
C ASN A 11 13.14 -20.39 3.84
N GLN A 12 13.51 -19.73 2.74
CA GLN A 12 12.61 -19.38 1.63
C GLN A 12 13.49 -19.37 0.36
N GLU A 13 13.69 -20.53 -0.25
CA GLU A 13 14.08 -20.63 -1.66
C GLU A 13 12.85 -20.96 -2.51
N GLU A 14 12.65 -20.07 -3.50
CA GLU A 14 12.16 -20.31 -4.86
C GLU A 14 10.79 -21.00 -5.10
N SER A 15 9.85 -20.23 -5.67
CA SER A 15 9.57 -20.28 -7.13
C SER A 15 8.21 -19.65 -7.46
N ASN A 16 8.22 -18.64 -8.34
CA ASN A 16 7.32 -18.53 -9.49
C ASN A 16 7.75 -17.34 -10.36
N LYS A 17 8.44 -17.65 -11.46
CA LYS A 17 8.67 -16.74 -12.58
C LYS A 17 7.41 -16.70 -13.43
N ASN A 18 6.77 -15.54 -13.56
CA ASN A 18 6.30 -15.03 -14.85
C ASN A 18 5.81 -13.59 -14.75
N SER A 19 6.50 -12.73 -15.50
CA SER A 19 6.14 -11.39 -15.97
C SER A 19 5.58 -10.40 -14.94
N ASP A 20 6.46 -9.66 -14.30
CA ASP A 20 6.30 -8.21 -14.27
C ASP A 20 7.65 -7.60 -14.68
N HIS A 21 7.71 -7.00 -15.86
CA HIS A 21 8.75 -6.01 -16.17
C HIS A 21 8.50 -4.78 -15.28
N ILE A 22 8.73 -4.92 -13.97
CA ILE A 22 8.88 -3.76 -13.10
C ILE A 22 10.22 -3.19 -13.51
N SER A 23 10.22 -2.23 -14.42
CA SER A 23 11.39 -1.41 -14.69
C SER A 23 11.98 -1.01 -13.34
N ASN A 24 13.26 -1.35 -13.10
CA ASN A 24 14.06 -0.85 -11.96
C ASN A 24 14.30 0.67 -12.08
N ASN A 25 13.29 1.42 -12.53
CA ASN A 25 13.30 2.86 -12.54
C ASN A 25 13.04 3.31 -11.12
N GLU A 26 14.05 3.90 -10.50
CA GLU A 26 13.87 4.67 -9.29
C GLU A 26 12.77 5.70 -9.52
N ILE A 27 11.76 5.71 -8.65
CA ILE A 27 10.67 6.67 -8.72
C ILE A 27 11.27 8.02 -8.29
N ILE A 28 11.64 8.85 -9.27
CA ILE A 28 12.29 10.16 -9.04
C ILE A 28 11.36 11.10 -8.25
N ARG A 29 10.03 10.96 -8.41
CA ARG A 29 9.02 11.85 -7.83
C ARG A 29 7.83 11.06 -7.25
N PRO A 30 7.97 10.48 -6.04
CA PRO A 30 6.88 9.75 -5.39
C PRO A 30 5.74 10.68 -4.97
N ILE A 31 4.51 10.22 -5.14
CA ILE A 31 3.30 10.93 -4.73
C ILE A 31 2.95 10.51 -3.31
N TRP A 32 3.00 11.48 -2.40
CA TRP A 32 2.70 11.31 -0.98
C TRP A 32 1.37 11.95 -0.63
N LEU A 33 0.49 11.21 0.03
CA LEU A 33 -0.85 11.66 0.38
C LEU A 33 -1.05 11.70 1.89
N SER A 34 -1.75 12.71 2.38
CA SER A 34 -2.26 12.67 3.75
C SER A 34 -3.28 11.54 3.94
N VAL A 35 -3.50 11.14 5.19
CA VAL A 35 -4.52 10.12 5.54
C VAL A 35 -5.92 10.51 5.04
N SER A 36 -6.26 11.80 5.09
CA SER A 36 -7.55 12.30 4.63
C SER A 36 -7.70 12.29 3.11
N GLU A 37 -6.64 12.64 2.37
CA GLU A 37 -6.65 12.58 0.91
C GLU A 37 -6.71 11.13 0.44
N ALA A 38 -5.89 10.25 1.01
CA ALA A 38 -5.92 8.82 0.74
C ALA A 38 -7.32 8.22 0.96
N ALA A 39 -8.01 8.64 2.01
CA ALA A 39 -9.38 8.21 2.29
C ALA A 39 -10.37 8.67 1.20
N LYS A 40 -10.29 9.94 0.79
CA LYS A 40 -11.13 10.50 -0.29
C LYS A 40 -10.88 9.82 -1.62
N LEU A 41 -9.61 9.68 -2.03
CA LEU A 41 -9.24 9.03 -3.29
C LEU A 41 -9.60 7.53 -3.27
N GLY A 42 -9.53 6.89 -2.10
CA GLY A 42 -9.88 5.50 -1.92
C GLY A 42 -11.38 5.22 -1.82
N GLY A 43 -12.24 6.23 -1.66
CA GLY A 43 -13.66 6.02 -1.38
C GLY A 43 -13.91 5.31 -0.04
N VAL A 44 -13.00 5.49 0.94
CA VAL A 44 -13.03 4.80 2.24
C VAL A 44 -12.96 5.79 3.40
N GLN A 45 -13.37 5.35 4.59
CA GLN A 45 -13.23 6.16 5.80
C GLN A 45 -11.77 6.24 6.25
N THR A 46 -11.36 7.36 6.85
CA THR A 46 -10.01 7.58 7.42
C THR A 46 -9.57 6.50 8.40
N LYS A 47 -10.51 5.92 9.17
CA LYS A 47 -10.25 4.77 10.07
C LYS A 47 -9.71 3.55 9.32
N THR A 48 -10.16 3.32 8.09
CA THR A 48 -9.69 2.22 7.23
C THR A 48 -8.23 2.41 6.86
N ILE A 49 -7.88 3.62 6.45
CA ILE A 49 -6.50 3.98 6.12
C ILE A 49 -5.58 3.91 7.34
N ARG A 50 -6.04 4.39 8.51
CA ARG A 50 -5.28 4.25 9.76
C ARG A 50 -5.04 2.80 10.16
N ARG A 51 -6.04 1.93 9.96
CA ARG A 51 -5.87 0.47 10.14
C ARG A 51 -4.87 -0.09 9.15
N ALA A 52 -4.90 0.35 7.90
CA ALA A 52 -3.92 -0.09 6.89
C ALA A 52 -2.48 0.25 7.31
N ILE A 53 -2.26 1.42 7.90
CA ILE A 53 -0.98 1.82 8.50
C ILE A 53 -0.62 0.90 9.68
N GLN A 54 -1.55 0.68 10.62
CA GLN A 54 -1.31 -0.17 11.80
C GLN A 54 -0.93 -1.61 11.45
N TYR A 55 -1.52 -2.16 10.39
CA TYR A 55 -1.24 -3.52 9.92
C TYR A 55 -0.13 -3.57 8.85
N ASN A 56 0.58 -2.47 8.60
CA ASN A 56 1.66 -2.38 7.61
C ASN A 56 1.27 -2.77 6.17
N TYR A 57 0.01 -2.57 5.79
CA TYR A 57 -0.46 -2.84 4.42
C TYR A 57 -0.07 -1.75 3.41
N VAL A 58 0.31 -0.56 3.88
CA VAL A 58 0.69 0.58 3.04
C VAL A 58 2.02 1.15 3.51
N LYS A 59 2.85 1.63 2.57
CA LYS A 59 4.08 2.36 2.91
C LYS A 59 3.71 3.76 3.34
N TYR A 60 4.36 4.25 4.38
CA TYR A 60 4.15 5.60 4.88
C TYR A 60 5.46 6.22 5.39
N LYS A 61 5.47 7.54 5.44
CA LYS A 61 6.48 8.34 6.13
C LYS A 61 5.79 9.34 7.07
N ILE A 62 6.51 9.82 8.07
CA ILE A 62 6.00 10.82 9.00
C ILE A 62 6.76 12.13 8.73
N ILE A 63 6.03 13.20 8.38
CA ILE A 63 6.59 14.55 8.21
C ILE A 63 5.82 15.48 9.14
N SER A 64 6.53 16.19 10.02
CA SER A 64 5.96 17.17 10.95
C SER A 64 4.73 16.65 11.68
N ASN A 65 4.83 15.44 12.27
CA ASN A 65 3.77 14.76 13.00
C ASN A 65 2.53 14.36 12.16
N ARG A 66 2.66 14.33 10.83
CA ARG A 66 1.60 13.87 9.90
C ARG A 66 2.04 12.65 9.12
N TYR A 67 1.16 11.66 9.07
CA TYR A 67 1.34 10.47 8.25
C TYR A 67 1.09 10.81 6.79
N LEU A 68 2.08 10.50 5.96
CA LEU A 68 2.02 10.58 4.52
C LEU A 68 2.16 9.19 3.94
N ILE A 69 1.25 8.82 3.05
CA ILE A 69 1.09 7.48 2.50
C ILE A 69 1.57 7.50 1.06
N ASP A 70 2.27 6.45 0.67
CA ASP A 70 2.73 6.25 -0.70
C ASP A 70 1.55 5.80 -1.60
N PHE A 71 1.29 6.56 -2.67
CA PHE A 71 0.12 6.37 -3.51
C PHE A 71 0.04 4.98 -4.19
N PRO A 72 1.12 4.44 -4.79
CA PRO A 72 1.08 3.10 -5.37
C PRO A 72 0.65 2.03 -4.38
N THR A 73 1.23 2.02 -3.17
CA THR A 73 0.87 1.03 -2.16
C THR A 73 -0.56 1.18 -1.65
N LEU A 74 -1.09 2.40 -1.62
CA LEU A 74 -2.50 2.64 -1.33
C LEU A 74 -3.41 1.99 -2.38
N ILE A 75 -3.11 2.16 -3.67
CA ILE A 75 -3.91 1.54 -4.75
C ILE A 75 -3.85 0.02 -4.65
N THR A 76 -2.66 -0.55 -4.47
CA THR A 76 -2.49 -2.00 -4.26
C THR A 76 -3.33 -2.47 -3.07
N TYR A 77 -3.29 -1.75 -1.94
CA TYR A 77 -4.10 -2.05 -0.77
C TYR A 77 -5.61 -2.03 -1.06
N LEU A 78 -6.11 -1.04 -1.78
CA LEU A 78 -7.54 -0.95 -2.11
C LEU A 78 -8.02 -2.11 -2.98
N HIS A 79 -7.13 -2.67 -3.81
CA HIS A 79 -7.44 -3.82 -4.66
C HIS A 79 -7.31 -5.18 -3.95
N THR A 80 -6.76 -5.24 -2.73
CA THR A 80 -6.57 -6.51 -1.99
C THR A 80 -7.88 -7.22 -1.65
N LYS A 81 -8.96 -6.48 -1.39
CA LYS A 81 -10.26 -7.03 -0.98
C LYS A 81 -11.35 -6.55 -1.92
N THR A 82 -12.22 -7.44 -2.34
CA THR A 82 -13.36 -7.11 -3.22
C THR A 82 -14.20 -5.96 -2.69
N LYS A 83 -14.47 -5.94 -1.37
CA LYS A 83 -15.22 -4.83 -0.73
C LYS A 83 -14.51 -3.48 -0.84
N LEU A 84 -13.18 -3.44 -0.71
CA LEU A 84 -12.41 -2.21 -0.84
C LEU A 84 -12.34 -1.77 -2.30
N LYS A 85 -12.12 -2.71 -3.22
CA LYS A 85 -12.11 -2.47 -4.67
C LYS A 85 -13.45 -1.89 -5.13
N ASN A 86 -14.58 -2.45 -4.69
CA ASN A 86 -15.90 -1.94 -5.03
C ASN A 86 -16.10 -0.51 -4.51
N LYS A 87 -15.64 -0.20 -3.28
CA LYS A 87 -15.70 1.16 -2.74
C LYS A 87 -14.83 2.14 -3.53
N PHE A 88 -13.63 1.73 -3.90
CA PHE A 88 -12.74 2.52 -4.73
C PHE A 88 -13.37 2.83 -6.09
N ASN A 89 -14.02 1.85 -6.71
CA ASN A 89 -14.70 2.01 -8.00
C ASN A 89 -15.99 2.82 -7.92
N GLN A 90 -16.69 2.83 -6.78
CA GLN A 90 -17.98 3.52 -6.65
C GLN A 90 -17.90 4.90 -6.02
N PHE A 91 -16.95 5.11 -5.10
CA PHE A 91 -16.86 6.32 -4.27
C PHE A 91 -15.47 6.96 -4.28
N GLY A 92 -14.49 6.31 -4.91
CA GLY A 92 -13.11 6.77 -5.01
C GLY A 92 -12.74 7.19 -6.42
N LEU A 93 -11.44 7.24 -6.73
CA LEU A 93 -10.96 7.59 -8.07
C LEU A 93 -11.46 6.65 -9.16
N GLY A 94 -11.71 5.39 -8.84
CA GLY A 94 -12.21 4.42 -9.80
C GLY A 94 -13.59 4.76 -10.36
N GLN A 95 -14.35 5.65 -9.72
CA GLN A 95 -15.64 6.12 -10.23
C GLN A 95 -15.51 6.95 -11.52
N TYR A 96 -14.33 7.50 -11.79
CA TYR A 96 -14.03 8.27 -12.99
C TYR A 96 -13.35 7.45 -14.08
N VAL A 97 -13.22 6.13 -13.89
CA VAL A 97 -12.57 5.22 -14.83
C VAL A 97 -13.62 4.35 -15.51
N ASP A 98 -13.93 4.66 -16.76
CA ASP A 98 -14.94 3.91 -17.54
C ASP A 98 -14.52 2.45 -17.80
N LYS A 99 -13.24 2.25 -18.13
CA LYS A 99 -12.67 0.91 -18.40
C LYS A 99 -11.22 0.86 -17.94
N TRP A 100 -10.92 -0.07 -17.04
CA TRP A 100 -9.54 -0.46 -16.72
C TRP A 100 -8.99 -1.26 -17.92
N LYS A 101 -7.85 -0.83 -18.45
CA LYS A 101 -7.14 -1.54 -19.52
C LYS A 101 -6.23 -2.62 -18.95
#